data_AF-A0A661W3B7-F1
#
_entry.id   AF-A0A661W3B7-F1
#
_cell.length_a   1.000
_cell.length_b   1.000
_cell.length_c   1.000
_cell.angle_alpha   90.00
_cell.angle_beta   90.00
_cell.angle_gamma   90.00
#
_symmetry.space_group_name_H-M   'P 1'
#
loop_
_entity.id
_entity.type
_entity.pdbx_description
1 polymer ?
#
loop_
_entity_poly.entity_id
_entity_poly.type
_entity_poly.pdbx_seq_one_letter_code
_entity_poly.pdbx_strand_id
1 'polypeptide(L)' 'EGSTFTSPVATVSLKIAKPGTLHALSFCNIHGLWESNKEIGLA' A
#
# COMPACT_ATOMS: atom_id res chain seq x y z
N GLU A 1 0.97 -17.61 -23.87
CA GLU A 1 0.86 -16.67 -22.74
C GLU A 1 -0.28 -15.69 -22.99
N GLY A 2 -0.90 -15.15 -21.94
CA GLY A 2 -1.95 -14.14 -22.04
C GLY A 2 -1.38 -12.73 -22.15
N SER A 3 -2.09 -11.80 -22.79
CA SER A 3 -1.65 -10.43 -23.05
C SER A 3 -2.02 -9.41 -21.97
N THR A 4 -2.71 -9.85 -20.90
CA THR A 4 -3.22 -8.97 -19.85
C THR A 4 -2.47 -9.17 -18.56
N PHE A 5 -1.82 -8.11 -18.08
CA PHE A 5 -1.07 -8.06 -16.83
C PHE A 5 -1.49 -6.82 -16.03
N THR A 6 -1.48 -6.93 -14.70
CA THR A 6 -1.77 -5.82 -13.79
C THR A 6 -0.49 -5.41 -13.07
N SER A 7 -0.13 -4.13 -13.14
CA SER A 7 1.00 -3.60 -12.37
C SER A 7 0.69 -3.59 -10.87
N PRO A 8 1.66 -3.87 -9.98
CA PRO A 8 1.46 -3.89 -8.54
C PRO A 8 1.41 -2.46 -7.96
N VAL A 9 0.38 -1.70 -8.31
CA VAL A 9 0.12 -0.33 -7.86
C VAL A 9 -1.33 -0.18 -7.42
N ALA A 10 -1.56 0.55 -6.34
CA ALA A 10 -2.89 0.86 -5.84
C ALA A 10 -2.98 2.32 -5.39
N THR A 11 -4.10 2.96 -5.69
CA THR A 11 -4.44 4.30 -5.20
C THR A 11 -5.70 4.19 -4.35
N VAL A 12 -5.65 4.68 -3.12
CA VAL A 12 -6.75 4.64 -2.15
C VAL A 12 -7.04 6.03 -1.61
N SER A 13 -8.27 6.27 -1.16
CA SER A 13 -8.67 7.52 -0.51
C SER A 13 -9.35 7.21 0.82
N LEU A 14 -9.00 7.97 1.85
CA LEU A 14 -9.53 7.83 3.20
C LEU A 14 -9.69 9.19 3.87
N LYS A 15 -10.64 9.29 4.81
CA LYS A 15 -10.77 10.43 5.72
C LYS A 15 -10.32 10.00 7.12
N ILE A 16 -9.38 10.73 7.69
CA ILE A 16 -8.87 10.49 9.05
C ILE A 16 -9.33 11.60 9.99
N ALA A 17 -9.60 11.25 11.25
CA ALA A 17 -9.98 12.20 12.29
C ALA A 17 -8.83 12.54 13.26
N LYS A 18 -7.71 11.81 13.16
CA LYS A 18 -6.53 11.95 14.02
C LYS A 18 -5.26 11.62 13.20
N PRO A 19 -4.10 12.21 13.52
CA PRO A 19 -2.81 11.78 12.97
C PRO A 19 -2.51 10.30 13.28
N GLY A 20 -1.63 9.70 12.49
CA GLY A 20 -1.19 8.32 12.70
C GLY A 20 -0.19 7.86 11.65
N THR A 21 0.07 6.56 11.60
CA THR A 21 1.01 5.94 10.65
C THR A 21 0.24 5.08 9.65
N LEU A 22 0.46 5.32 8.35
CA LEU A 22 0.04 4.38 7.31
C LEU A 22 1.06 3.26 7.22
N HIS A 23 0.60 2.02 7.39
CA HIS A 23 1.37 0.81 7.14
C HIS A 23 0.95 0.23 5.79
N ALA A 24 1.89 0.12 4.86
CA ALA A 24 1.69 -0.54 3.58
C ALA A 24 2.34 -1.93 3.62
N LEU A 25 1.53 -2.95 3.34
CA LEU A 25 1.97 -4.34 3.23
C LEU A 25 1.85 -4.78 1.78
N SER A 26 2.86 -5.50 1.29
CA SER A 26 2.82 -6.15 -0.01
C SER A 26 3.29 -7.61 0.10
N PHE A 27 2.83 -8.42 -0.84
CA PHE A 27 3.16 -9.84 -0.91
C PHE A 27 3.62 -10.19 -2.32
N CYS A 28 4.81 -10.78 -2.42
CA CYS A 28 5.31 -11.39 -3.64
C CYS A 28 5.23 -12.91 -3.50
N ASN A 29 4.71 -13.58 -4.54
CA ASN A 29 4.48 -15.02 -4.57
C ASN A 29 5.70 -15.88 -4.19
N ILE A 30 6.93 -15.43 -4.46
CA ILE A 30 8.17 -16.15 -4.12
C ILE A 30 9.07 -15.42 -3.12
N HIS A 31 8.80 -14.14 -2.82
CA HIS A 31 9.62 -13.33 -1.91
C HIS A 31 8.89 -12.93 -0.62
N GLY A 32 7.69 -13.47 -0.39
CA GLY A 32 6.97 -13.28 0.86
C GLY A 32 6.49 -11.85 1.08
N LEU A 33 6.48 -11.44 2.35
CA LEU A 33 5.89 -10.19 2.82
C LEU A 33 6.92 -9.08 2.89
N TRP A 34 6.48 -7.88 2.52
CA TRP A 34 7.26 -6.66 2.59
C TRP A 34 6.40 -5.57 3.24
N GLU A 35 7.04 -4.69 4.01
CA GLU A 35 6.38 -3.59 4.68
C GLU A 35 7.09 -2.26 4.44
N SER A 36 6.31 -1.19 4.46
CA SER A 36 6.80 0.18 4.61
C SER A 36 5.79 0.97 5.42
N ASN A 37 6.24 2.06 6.04
CA ASN A 37 5.36 2.91 6.83
C ASN A 37 5.62 4.39 6.55
N LYS A 38 4.60 5.21 6.81
CA LYS A 38 4.68 6.67 6.67
C LYS A 38 3.77 7.35 7.69
N GLU A 39 4.31 8.29 8.44
CA GLU A 39 3.52 9.17 9.32
C GLU A 39 2.68 10.16 8.49
N ILE A 40 1.43 10.36 8.92
CA ILE A 40 0.50 11.33 8.32
C ILE A 40 -0.08 12.22 9.42
N GLY A 41 0.02 13.53 9.22
CA GLY A 41 -0.65 14.54 10.05
C GLY A 41 -2.06 14.89 9.55
N LEU A 42 -2.74 15.74 10.30
CA LEU A 42 -3.88 16.50 9.80
C LEU A 42 -3.36 17.79 9.15
N ALA A 43 -4.08 18.30 8.15
CA ALA A 43 -3.80 19.60 7.54
C ALA A 43 -4.06 20.76 8.52
#